data_AF-A0AAX1SGB9-F1
#
_entry.id   AF-A0AAX1SGB9-F1
#
_cell.length_a   1.000
_cell.length_b   1.000
_cell.length_c   1.000
_cell.angle_alpha   90.00
_cell.angle_beta   90.00
_cell.angle_gamma   90.00
#
_symmetry.space_group_name_H-M   'P 1'
#
loop_
_entity.id
_entity.type
_entity.pdbx_description
1 polymer ?
#
loop_
_entity_poly.entity_id
_entity_poly.type
_entity_poly.pdbx_seq_one_letter_code
_entity_poly.pdbx_strand_id
1 'polypeptide(L)'
;MEVILNTALMIWGWLLEHLLYINLVFSIIIIFFQRRDPRSVWTWLLALYFIPVFGIIFYLLFGQDLKKSRMFKVKEISDRLNVPIKSQEEIIRSDDMPEEMMDPMTRDFKSLILYNLETSGSVLTVNNKVQIFTDGQEKFESLRNEMRQARRFIHIQYYIIKNDELFDSIVPILLEKVKEGVEVRILCDGMGGRFMPKKLWEKMEKAGIKVGVFFPPFLGWLNLRVNYRNHRKIVVIDGHTGFVGGFNIGREYISKDPKFGYWRDTHLRIDGEAAISLQIRFALDWNYATGENLFKEARYFGDEAEYITRRLRGEWTPVWPDPERVNELVSMQIITSGPDTNEPHIRNNYLELFHKAKHHIYIQTPYFIPDDAILSALKIAALSGVDVRLMIPCKPDHPFVYWATCSYAGELLDYGARVYIYENGFLHSKGIMVDGRVSCYGTANMDIRSFELNFEVNATIYDEEVTGELEEAFMGDLPHCREITREDYRERGMWMRIKEQSSRLLSPLL
;
A
#
# COMPACT_ATOMS: atom_id res chain seq x y z
N MET A 1 -45.17 17.77 7.88
CA MET A 1 -43.87 18.25 8.41
C MET A 1 -43.85 18.18 9.94
N GLU A 2 -44.89 18.71 10.60
CA GLU A 2 -45.05 18.70 12.06
C GLU A 2 -45.14 17.29 12.69
N VAL A 3 -45.89 16.38 12.08
CA VAL A 3 -45.94 14.97 12.52
C VAL A 3 -44.56 14.31 12.46
N ILE A 4 -43.80 14.53 11.38
CA ILE A 4 -42.44 13.99 11.22
C ILE A 4 -41.51 14.56 12.31
N LEU A 5 -41.61 15.86 12.59
CA LEU A 5 -40.81 16.53 13.62
C LEU A 5 -41.15 15.99 15.02
N ASN A 6 -42.43 15.82 15.34
CA ASN A 6 -42.87 15.29 16.63
C ASN A 6 -42.46 13.83 16.81
N THR A 7 -42.57 13.01 15.76
CA THR A 7 -42.06 11.63 15.80
C THR A 7 -40.55 11.60 15.99
N ALA A 8 -39.80 12.48 15.31
CA ALA A 8 -38.35 12.56 15.47
C ALA A 8 -37.94 12.98 16.90
N LEU A 9 -38.64 13.96 17.50
CA LEU A 9 -38.39 14.39 18.87
C LEU A 9 -38.73 13.30 19.90
N MET A 10 -39.81 12.54 19.68
CA MET A 10 -40.18 11.41 20.54
C MET A 10 -39.11 10.30 20.49
N ILE A 11 -38.63 9.95 19.28
CA ILE A 11 -37.54 8.98 19.11
C ILE A 11 -36.26 9.49 19.78
N TRP A 12 -35.95 10.78 19.63
CA TRP A 12 -34.77 11.39 20.24
C TRP A 12 -34.83 11.36 21.77
N GLY A 13 -35.99 11.69 22.37
CA GLY A 13 -36.21 11.60 23.81
C GLY A 13 -36.01 10.17 24.33
N TRP A 14 -36.62 9.19 23.68
CA TRP A 14 -36.46 7.78 24.03
C TRP A 14 -35.00 7.31 23.96
N LEU A 15 -34.26 7.69 22.90
CA LEU A 15 -32.85 7.36 22.75
C LEU A 15 -31.99 7.92 23.88
N LEU A 16 -32.25 9.16 24.31
CA LEU A 16 -31.51 9.80 25.40
C LEU A 16 -31.81 9.14 26.75
N GLU A 17 -33.08 8.82 27.03
CA GLU A 17 -33.50 8.12 28.25
C GLU A 17 -32.85 6.73 28.39
N HIS A 18 -32.68 6.02 27.27
CA HIS A 18 -32.18 4.65 27.25
C HIS A 18 -30.69 4.55 26.91
N LEU A 19 -30.00 5.68 26.75
CA LEU A 19 -28.62 5.73 26.24
C LEU A 19 -27.64 4.88 27.07
N LEU A 20 -27.80 4.85 28.39
CA LEU A 20 -26.93 4.07 29.28
C LEU A 20 -27.08 2.56 29.04
N TYR A 21 -28.30 2.06 28.83
CA TYR A 21 -28.56 0.66 28.53
C TYR A 21 -28.07 0.30 27.13
N ILE A 22 -28.25 1.20 26.16
CA ILE A 22 -27.72 1.04 24.80
C ILE A 22 -26.18 0.93 24.86
N ASN A 23 -25.51 1.85 25.55
CA ASN A 23 -24.06 1.84 25.74
C ASN A 23 -23.57 0.57 26.45
N LEU A 24 -24.31 0.06 27.44
CA LEU A 24 -23.98 -1.19 28.12
C LEU A 24 -24.03 -2.39 27.17
N VAL A 25 -25.09 -2.49 26.35
CA VAL A 25 -25.21 -3.55 25.32
C VAL A 25 -24.07 -3.46 24.32
N PHE A 26 -23.76 -2.26 23.80
CA PHE A 26 -22.62 -2.07 22.89
C PHE A 26 -21.28 -2.41 23.56
N SER A 27 -21.09 -2.09 24.83
CA SER A 27 -19.88 -2.42 25.59
C SER A 27 -19.70 -3.94 25.73
N ILE A 28 -20.77 -4.68 26.03
CA ILE A 28 -20.76 -6.16 26.05
C ILE A 28 -20.43 -6.71 24.65
N ILE A 29 -21.02 -6.15 23.59
CA ILE A 29 -20.72 -6.56 22.22
C ILE A 29 -19.23 -6.35 21.91
N ILE A 30 -18.66 -5.20 22.25
CA ILE A 30 -17.24 -4.90 22.01
C ILE A 30 -16.33 -5.85 22.78
N ILE A 31 -16.59 -6.06 24.08
CA ILE A 31 -15.73 -6.88 24.95
C ILE A 31 -15.79 -8.36 24.57
N PHE A 32 -16.98 -8.91 24.32
CA PHE A 32 -17.16 -10.35 24.20
C PHE A 32 -17.20 -10.85 22.75
N PHE A 33 -17.57 -10.00 21.79
CA PHE A 33 -17.76 -10.42 20.39
C PHE A 33 -16.71 -9.85 19.43
N GLN A 34 -15.81 -8.97 19.88
CA GLN A 34 -14.67 -8.52 19.08
C GLN A 34 -13.35 -9.00 19.68
N ARG A 35 -12.60 -9.81 18.93
CA ARG A 35 -11.20 -10.14 19.25
C ARG A 35 -10.32 -8.96 18.86
N ARG A 36 -10.17 -8.01 19.77
CA ARG A 36 -9.36 -6.80 19.57
C ARG A 36 -8.25 -6.70 20.59
N ASP A 37 -7.20 -5.95 20.23
CA ASP A 37 -6.20 -5.50 21.18
C ASP A 37 -6.90 -4.77 22.34
N PRO A 38 -6.56 -5.05 23.61
CA PRO A 38 -7.20 -4.43 24.76
C PRO A 38 -7.22 -2.89 24.69
N ARG A 39 -6.21 -2.25 24.09
CA ARG A 39 -6.17 -0.78 23.92
C ARG A 39 -7.30 -0.29 23.03
N SER A 40 -7.59 -1.00 21.94
CA SER A 40 -8.71 -0.69 21.05
C SER A 40 -10.05 -0.85 21.76
N VAL A 41 -10.22 -1.92 22.55
CA VAL A 41 -11.43 -2.13 23.36
C VAL A 41 -11.65 -0.96 24.32
N TRP A 42 -10.63 -0.59 25.10
CA TRP A 42 -10.70 0.55 26.02
C TRP A 42 -11.00 1.86 25.30
N THR A 43 -10.40 2.10 24.14
CA THR A 43 -10.67 3.30 23.33
C THR A 43 -12.15 3.43 22.97
N TRP A 44 -12.77 2.33 22.53
CA TRP A 44 -14.20 2.34 22.17
C TRP A 44 -15.11 2.43 23.39
N LEU A 45 -14.77 1.77 24.50
CA LEU A 45 -15.51 1.93 25.75
C LEU A 45 -15.48 3.39 26.20
N LEU A 46 -14.31 4.02 26.24
CA LEU A 46 -14.17 5.42 26.61
C LEU A 46 -14.96 6.34 25.66
N ALA A 47 -14.89 6.12 24.34
CA ALA A 47 -15.66 6.90 23.38
C ALA A 47 -17.18 6.77 23.62
N LEU A 48 -17.68 5.57 23.92
CA LEU A 48 -19.10 5.33 24.21
C LEU A 48 -19.57 6.05 25.48
N TYR A 49 -18.75 6.05 26.54
CA TYR A 49 -19.13 6.62 27.84
C TYR A 49 -18.90 8.13 27.93
N PHE A 50 -17.80 8.65 27.37
CA PHE A 50 -17.42 10.06 27.50
C PHE A 50 -17.93 10.95 26.35
N ILE A 51 -18.42 10.36 25.26
CA ILE A 51 -19.02 11.09 24.14
C ILE A 51 -20.44 10.54 23.91
N PRO A 52 -21.43 10.93 24.73
CA PRO A 52 -22.79 10.40 24.66
C PRO A 52 -23.39 10.60 23.26
N VAL A 53 -24.14 9.60 22.77
CA VAL A 53 -24.73 9.52 21.41
C VAL A 53 -23.69 9.40 20.29
N PHE A 54 -22.70 10.31 20.23
CA PHE A 54 -21.69 10.31 19.18
C PHE A 54 -20.70 9.16 19.29
N GLY A 55 -20.41 8.65 20.49
CA GLY A 55 -19.54 7.49 20.69
C GLY A 55 -20.05 6.25 19.97
N ILE A 56 -21.38 6.03 19.95
CA ILE A 56 -22.01 4.96 19.18
C ILE A 56 -21.82 5.20 17.69
N ILE A 57 -22.03 6.44 17.23
CA ILE A 57 -21.84 6.81 15.81
C ILE A 57 -20.38 6.58 15.40
N PHE A 58 -19.41 7.03 16.20
CA PHE A 58 -17.99 6.80 15.96
C PHE A 58 -17.65 5.32 15.93
N TYR A 59 -18.17 4.54 16.89
CA TYR A 59 -17.98 3.09 16.89
C TYR A 59 -18.57 2.41 15.65
N LEU A 60 -19.75 2.83 15.19
CA LEU A 60 -20.34 2.27 13.98
C LEU A 60 -19.58 2.65 12.70
N LEU A 61 -18.94 3.83 12.65
CA LEU A 61 -18.17 4.29 11.49
C LEU A 61 -16.74 3.75 11.44
N PHE A 62 -16.09 3.66 12.60
CA PHE A 62 -14.65 3.37 12.71
C PHE A 62 -14.35 2.13 13.57
N GLY A 63 -15.26 1.75 14.45
CA GLY A 63 -15.10 0.62 15.38
C GLY A 63 -15.56 -0.72 14.82
N GLN A 64 -15.93 -0.84 13.54
CA GLN A 64 -16.29 -2.14 12.96
C GLN A 64 -15.06 -2.91 12.48
N ASP A 65 -14.80 -4.07 13.07
CA ASP A 65 -13.82 -5.03 12.55
C ASP A 65 -14.49 -5.86 11.44
N LEU A 66 -14.06 -5.64 10.21
CA LEU A 66 -14.48 -6.42 9.05
C LEU A 66 -13.28 -7.23 8.55
N LYS A 67 -12.58 -7.94 9.43
CA LYS A 67 -11.73 -9.09 9.06
C LYS A 67 -12.57 -10.10 8.29
N LYS A 68 -12.71 -9.87 6.99
CA LYS A 68 -13.42 -10.72 6.06
C LYS A 68 -12.37 -11.45 5.24
N SER A 69 -11.76 -12.45 5.85
CA SER A 69 -10.91 -13.46 5.19
C SER A 69 -11.61 -14.24 4.06
N ARG A 70 -12.84 -13.85 3.71
CA ARG A 70 -13.65 -14.38 2.61
C ARG A 70 -13.83 -13.39 1.44
N MET A 71 -13.30 -12.16 1.50
CA MET A 71 -13.52 -11.16 0.44
C MET A 71 -12.97 -11.60 -0.93
N PHE A 72 -11.86 -12.34 -0.96
CA PHE A 72 -11.24 -12.80 -2.20
C PHE A 72 -11.26 -14.33 -2.38
N LYS A 73 -12.14 -15.05 -1.65
CA LYS A 73 -12.26 -16.51 -1.81
C LYS A 73 -12.95 -16.86 -3.12
N VAL A 74 -12.18 -16.96 -4.18
CA VAL A 74 -12.55 -17.68 -5.39
C VAL A 74 -11.79 -18.99 -5.38
N LYS A 75 -12.51 -20.11 -5.34
CA LYS A 75 -11.90 -21.44 -5.26
C LYS A 75 -10.90 -21.70 -6.40
N GLU A 76 -11.25 -21.27 -7.60
CA GLU A 76 -10.40 -21.36 -8.81
C GLU A 76 -9.10 -20.54 -8.72
N ILE A 77 -9.10 -19.45 -7.95
CA ILE A 77 -7.92 -18.62 -7.68
C ILE A 77 -6.98 -19.33 -6.71
N SER A 78 -7.53 -19.90 -5.63
CA SER A 78 -6.73 -20.67 -4.67
C SER A 78 -6.02 -21.82 -5.38
N ASP A 79 -6.72 -22.55 -6.25
CA ASP A 79 -6.14 -23.70 -6.93
C ASP A 79 -5.03 -23.29 -7.93
N ARG A 80 -5.19 -22.15 -8.62
CA ARG A 80 -4.18 -21.66 -9.59
C ARG A 80 -2.98 -20.97 -8.95
N LEU A 81 -3.17 -20.22 -7.87
CA LEU A 81 -2.06 -19.58 -7.14
C LEU A 81 -1.26 -20.58 -6.32
N ASN A 82 -1.90 -21.63 -5.79
CA ASN A 82 -1.23 -22.63 -4.98
C ASN A 82 -0.20 -23.48 -5.76
N VAL A 83 -0.34 -23.61 -7.09
CA VAL A 83 0.59 -24.43 -7.89
C VAL A 83 1.97 -23.77 -8.01
N PRO A 84 2.10 -22.51 -8.49
CA PRO A 84 3.37 -21.78 -8.46
C PRO A 84 4.00 -21.71 -7.07
N ILE A 85 3.19 -21.43 -6.05
CA ILE A 85 3.66 -21.31 -4.65
C ILE A 85 4.31 -22.61 -4.19
N LYS A 86 3.61 -23.74 -4.29
CA LYS A 86 4.16 -25.05 -3.86
C LYS A 86 5.39 -25.45 -4.64
N SER A 87 5.40 -25.18 -5.95
CA SER A 87 6.58 -25.51 -6.75
C SER A 87 7.82 -24.72 -6.35
N GLN A 88 7.64 -23.44 -6.04
CA GLN A 88 8.75 -22.59 -5.62
C GLN A 88 9.16 -22.88 -4.18
N GLU A 89 8.20 -23.20 -3.31
CA GLU A 89 8.46 -23.67 -1.95
C GLU A 89 9.30 -24.95 -1.97
N GLU A 90 8.93 -25.94 -2.79
CA GLU A 90 9.70 -27.17 -2.97
C GLU A 90 11.12 -26.89 -3.45
N ILE A 91 11.31 -25.98 -4.41
CA ILE A 91 12.63 -25.61 -4.96
C ILE A 91 13.49 -24.86 -3.93
N ILE A 92 12.91 -23.92 -3.17
CA ILE A 92 13.67 -23.13 -2.19
C ILE A 92 13.98 -23.96 -0.94
N ARG A 93 13.09 -24.90 -0.57
CA ARG A 93 13.25 -25.76 0.61
C ARG A 93 14.02 -27.04 0.35
N SER A 94 13.98 -27.59 -0.86
CA SER A 94 14.85 -28.72 -1.16
C SER A 94 16.28 -28.23 -1.18
N ASP A 95 17.14 -28.85 -0.38
CA ASP A 95 18.60 -28.65 -0.44
C ASP A 95 19.18 -29.18 -1.78
N ASP A 96 18.34 -29.43 -2.80
CA ASP A 96 18.74 -29.87 -4.14
C ASP A 96 19.39 -28.74 -4.94
N MET A 97 19.24 -27.48 -4.50
CA MET A 97 20.00 -26.35 -5.04
C MET A 97 21.29 -26.19 -4.23
N PRO A 98 22.48 -26.45 -4.83
CA PRO A 98 23.74 -26.17 -4.17
C PRO A 98 23.77 -24.70 -3.74
N GLU A 99 24.19 -24.40 -2.50
CA GLU A 99 24.31 -23.01 -2.01
C GLU A 99 25.18 -22.15 -2.94
N GLU A 100 26.08 -22.78 -3.72
CA GLU A 100 26.92 -22.11 -4.71
C GLU A 100 26.18 -21.64 -5.97
N MET A 101 24.96 -22.12 -6.21
CA MET A 101 24.12 -21.75 -7.35
C MET A 101 23.05 -20.69 -7.02
N MET A 102 22.84 -20.40 -5.73
CA MET A 102 22.04 -19.25 -5.32
C MET A 102 22.86 -17.98 -5.45
N ASP A 103 22.25 -16.92 -5.99
CA ASP A 103 22.81 -15.59 -5.77
C ASP A 103 22.99 -15.36 -4.24
N PRO A 104 24.14 -14.84 -3.80
CA PRO A 104 24.43 -14.59 -2.39
C PRO A 104 23.34 -13.80 -1.65
N MET A 105 22.65 -12.90 -2.34
CA MET A 105 21.61 -12.09 -1.74
C MET A 105 20.35 -12.90 -1.44
N THR A 106 19.90 -13.69 -2.40
CA THR A 106 18.76 -14.62 -2.24
C THR A 106 19.02 -15.59 -1.08
N ARG A 107 20.27 -16.01 -0.87
CA ARG A 107 20.66 -16.84 0.28
C ARG A 107 20.50 -16.11 1.61
N ASP A 108 21.01 -14.88 1.74
CA ASP A 108 20.94 -14.10 2.98
C ASP A 108 19.50 -13.74 3.39
N PHE A 109 18.61 -13.62 2.40
CA PHE A 109 17.19 -13.34 2.59
C PHE A 109 16.27 -14.56 2.41
N LYS A 110 16.80 -15.79 2.34
CA LYS A 110 16.01 -17.03 2.13
C LYS A 110 14.83 -17.16 3.10
N SER A 111 15.04 -16.85 4.39
CA SER A 111 13.98 -16.89 5.42
C SER A 111 12.84 -15.92 5.12
N LEU A 112 13.17 -14.71 4.66
CA LEU A 112 12.19 -13.69 4.30
C LEU A 112 11.45 -14.05 3.01
N ILE A 113 12.18 -14.56 2.01
CA ILE A 113 11.59 -14.99 0.73
C ILE A 113 10.55 -16.09 0.98
N LEU A 114 10.91 -17.10 1.78
CA LEU A 114 9.99 -18.15 2.19
C LEU A 114 8.82 -17.60 3.00
N TYR A 115 9.06 -16.69 3.95
CA TYR A 115 7.99 -16.05 4.71
C TYR A 115 6.96 -15.36 3.79
N ASN A 116 7.43 -14.57 2.83
CA ASN A 116 6.59 -13.86 1.88
C ASN A 116 5.82 -14.83 0.98
N LEU A 117 6.46 -15.91 0.54
CA LEU A 117 5.84 -16.96 -0.25
C LEU A 117 4.71 -17.67 0.52
N GLU A 118 4.99 -18.14 1.73
CA GLU A 118 4.04 -18.89 2.56
C GLU A 118 2.84 -18.05 2.99
N THR A 119 3.10 -16.83 3.42
CA THR A 119 2.06 -16.04 4.08
C THR A 119 1.22 -15.25 3.09
N SER A 120 1.81 -14.76 2.01
CA SER A 120 1.14 -13.88 1.05
C SER A 120 1.02 -14.46 -0.36
N GLY A 121 1.61 -15.63 -0.63
CA GLY A 121 1.68 -16.21 -1.96
C GLY A 121 2.58 -15.43 -2.92
N SER A 122 3.48 -14.59 -2.38
CA SER A 122 4.33 -13.73 -3.18
C SER A 122 5.49 -14.52 -3.73
N VAL A 123 5.42 -14.88 -5.01
CA VAL A 123 6.47 -15.64 -5.68
C VAL A 123 7.72 -14.79 -5.89
N LEU A 124 8.90 -15.38 -5.68
CA LEU A 124 10.16 -14.77 -6.09
C LEU A 124 10.24 -14.81 -7.61
N THR A 125 10.38 -13.63 -8.21
CA THR A 125 10.61 -13.47 -9.64
C THR A 125 12.03 -13.01 -9.85
N VAL A 126 12.68 -13.48 -10.91
CA VAL A 126 14.10 -13.21 -11.14
C VAL A 126 14.36 -12.50 -12.46
N ASN A 127 13.45 -12.62 -13.44
CA ASN A 127 13.60 -12.01 -14.76
C ASN A 127 12.85 -10.67 -14.85
N ASN A 128 13.37 -9.65 -14.15
CA ASN A 128 12.78 -8.32 -14.13
C ASN A 128 13.80 -7.24 -14.48
N LYS A 129 13.30 -6.15 -15.07
CA LYS A 129 14.00 -4.87 -15.18
C LYS A 129 13.20 -3.81 -14.44
N VAL A 130 13.90 -2.95 -13.71
CA VAL A 130 13.29 -1.90 -12.91
C VAL A 130 13.75 -0.55 -13.42
N GLN A 131 12.80 0.37 -13.61
CA GLN A 131 13.08 1.78 -13.79
C GLN A 131 12.43 2.56 -12.63
N ILE A 132 13.25 3.35 -11.95
CA ILE A 132 12.83 4.17 -10.80
C ILE A 132 12.43 5.56 -11.30
N PHE A 133 11.32 6.07 -10.76
CA PHE A 133 10.90 7.46 -10.95
C PHE A 133 10.77 8.15 -9.59
N THR A 134 11.43 9.30 -9.47
CA THR A 134 11.37 10.18 -8.30
C THR A 134 10.55 11.45 -8.55
N ASP A 135 10.24 11.73 -9.82
CA ASP A 135 9.41 12.84 -10.29
C ASP A 135 8.15 12.32 -11.02
N GLY A 136 7.04 13.02 -10.78
CA GLY A 136 5.75 12.64 -11.33
C GLY A 136 5.59 12.90 -12.82
N GLN A 137 6.18 13.98 -13.36
CA GLN A 137 6.09 14.27 -14.79
C GLN A 137 6.78 13.18 -15.60
N GLU A 138 7.98 12.78 -15.20
CA GLU A 138 8.75 11.69 -15.82
C GLU A 138 7.97 10.37 -15.74
N LYS A 139 7.48 10.03 -14.56
CA LYS A 139 6.67 8.82 -14.34
C LYS A 139 5.45 8.78 -15.25
N PHE A 140 4.67 9.87 -15.31
CA PHE A 140 3.44 9.91 -16.09
C PHE A 140 3.71 10.00 -17.59
N GLU A 141 4.84 10.56 -18.02
CA GLU A 141 5.26 10.50 -19.42
C GLU A 141 5.63 9.08 -19.83
N SER A 142 6.41 8.37 -19.01
CA SER A 142 6.70 6.95 -19.24
C SER A 142 5.42 6.12 -19.32
N LEU A 143 4.48 6.32 -18.38
CA LEU A 143 3.19 5.64 -18.39
C LEU A 143 2.39 5.89 -19.67
N ARG A 144 2.30 7.15 -20.13
CA ARG A 144 1.62 7.50 -21.38
C ARG A 144 2.29 6.83 -22.58
N ASN A 145 3.61 6.77 -22.63
CA ASN A 145 4.35 6.12 -23.71
C ASN A 145 4.10 4.62 -23.77
N GLU A 146 4.06 3.93 -22.63
CA GLU A 146 3.72 2.51 -22.59
C GLU A 146 2.24 2.27 -22.95
N MET A 147 1.31 3.12 -22.50
CA MET A 147 -0.10 3.03 -22.88
C MET A 147 -0.30 3.18 -24.40
N ARG A 148 0.47 4.07 -25.06
CA ARG A 148 0.45 4.23 -26.52
C ARG A 148 0.99 3.01 -27.27
N GLN A 149 1.80 2.18 -26.63
CA GLN A 149 2.37 0.98 -27.24
C GLN A 149 1.53 -0.28 -27.00
N ALA A 150 0.60 -0.24 -26.04
CA ALA A 150 -0.27 -1.36 -25.69
C ALA A 150 -1.01 -1.95 -26.90
N ARG A 151 -1.11 -3.28 -26.93
CA ARG A 151 -1.69 -4.07 -28.03
C ARG A 151 -2.82 -5.01 -27.59
N ARG A 152 -2.85 -5.42 -26.32
CA ARG A 152 -3.80 -6.42 -25.80
C ARG A 152 -4.72 -5.82 -24.76
N PHE A 153 -4.15 -5.27 -23.68
CA PHE A 153 -4.94 -4.68 -22.61
C PHE A 153 -4.16 -3.65 -21.77
N ILE A 154 -4.91 -2.75 -21.14
CA ILE A 154 -4.43 -1.78 -20.15
C ILE A 154 -5.34 -1.88 -18.93
N HIS A 155 -4.77 -2.26 -17.79
CA HIS A 155 -5.47 -2.35 -16.51
C HIS A 155 -4.92 -1.30 -15.55
N ILE A 156 -5.78 -0.39 -15.08
CA ILE A 156 -5.41 0.76 -14.27
C ILE A 156 -6.13 0.67 -12.94
N GLN A 157 -5.39 0.82 -11.85
CA GLN A 157 -5.91 0.89 -10.50
C GLN A 157 -5.22 2.01 -9.73
N TYR A 158 -6.01 2.91 -9.16
CA TYR A 158 -5.52 4.00 -8.32
C TYR A 158 -6.47 4.25 -7.15
N TYR A 159 -5.92 4.66 -5.99
CA TYR A 159 -6.74 5.15 -4.89
C TYR A 159 -7.47 6.42 -5.30
N ILE A 160 -6.73 7.45 -5.74
CA ILE A 160 -7.28 8.73 -6.21
C ILE A 160 -7.15 8.83 -7.72
N ILE A 161 -8.27 9.16 -8.37
CA ILE A 161 -8.31 9.65 -9.75
C ILE A 161 -9.11 10.95 -9.74
N LYS A 162 -8.45 12.07 -10.03
CA LYS A 162 -9.08 13.39 -10.14
C LYS A 162 -9.42 13.71 -11.59
N ASN A 163 -10.52 14.44 -11.78
CA ASN A 163 -10.86 15.04 -13.06
C ASN A 163 -10.07 16.35 -13.24
N ASP A 164 -8.82 16.24 -13.66
CA ASP A 164 -7.93 17.38 -13.90
C ASP A 164 -7.01 17.14 -15.10
N GLU A 165 -6.11 18.09 -15.34
CA GLU A 165 -5.20 18.12 -16.50
C GLU A 165 -4.35 16.84 -16.66
N LEU A 166 -4.03 16.14 -15.57
CA LEU A 166 -3.26 14.90 -15.67
C LEU A 166 -4.15 13.78 -16.20
N PHE A 167 -5.35 13.62 -15.67
CA PHE A 167 -6.30 12.63 -16.16
C PHE A 167 -6.75 12.95 -17.60
N ASP A 168 -6.98 14.23 -17.91
CA ASP A 168 -7.31 14.71 -19.25
C ASP A 168 -6.20 14.40 -20.27
N SER A 169 -4.93 14.31 -19.84
CA SER A 169 -3.82 13.88 -20.70
C SER A 169 -3.81 12.37 -21.02
N ILE A 170 -4.41 11.56 -20.15
CA ILE A 170 -4.44 10.09 -20.26
C ILE A 170 -5.67 9.62 -21.04
N VAL A 171 -6.82 10.25 -20.81
CA VAL A 171 -8.11 9.84 -21.40
C VAL A 171 -8.07 9.69 -22.93
N PRO A 172 -7.50 10.62 -23.72
CA PRO A 172 -7.44 10.47 -25.17
C PRO A 172 -6.68 9.21 -25.63
N ILE A 173 -5.59 8.86 -24.95
CA ILE A 173 -4.78 7.68 -25.26
C ILE A 173 -5.60 6.41 -25.02
N LEU A 174 -6.33 6.33 -23.90
CA LEU A 174 -7.18 5.18 -23.60
C LEU A 174 -8.32 5.04 -24.61
N LEU A 175 -8.94 6.15 -25.02
CA LEU A 175 -10.01 6.14 -26.02
C LEU A 175 -9.51 5.71 -27.41
N GLU A 176 -8.29 6.11 -27.78
CA GLU A 176 -7.64 5.65 -29.01
C GLU A 176 -7.35 4.15 -28.95
N LYS A 177 -6.79 3.67 -27.84
CA LYS A 177 -6.48 2.25 -27.63
C LYS A 177 -7.72 1.36 -27.67
N VAL A 178 -8.83 1.80 -27.12
CA VAL A 178 -10.10 1.07 -27.24
C VAL A 178 -10.57 0.97 -28.70
N LYS A 179 -10.38 2.03 -29.52
CA LYS A 179 -10.70 1.98 -30.96
C LYS A 179 -9.80 1.02 -31.73
N GLU A 180 -8.55 0.84 -31.30
CA GLU A 180 -7.61 -0.14 -31.83
C GLU A 180 -7.92 -1.58 -31.38
N GLY A 181 -8.91 -1.78 -30.49
CA GLY A 181 -9.32 -3.09 -29.97
C GLY A 181 -8.60 -3.52 -28.70
N VAL A 182 -7.80 -2.63 -28.08
CA VAL A 182 -7.15 -2.87 -26.78
C VAL A 182 -8.19 -2.81 -25.66
N GLU A 183 -8.20 -3.80 -24.79
CA GLU A 183 -9.12 -3.80 -23.65
C GLU A 183 -8.64 -2.86 -22.54
N VAL A 184 -9.48 -1.92 -22.12
CA VAL A 184 -9.12 -0.98 -21.05
C VAL A 184 -10.03 -1.17 -19.85
N ARG A 185 -9.44 -1.35 -18.66
CA ARG A 185 -10.15 -1.41 -17.37
C ARG A 185 -9.59 -0.36 -16.40
N ILE A 186 -10.47 0.38 -15.75
CA ILE A 186 -10.11 1.37 -14.73
C ILE A 186 -10.82 1.02 -13.42
N LEU A 187 -10.04 0.80 -12.37
CA LEU A 187 -10.50 0.58 -11.01
C LEU A 187 -10.10 1.75 -10.12
N CYS A 188 -11.06 2.34 -9.41
CA CYS A 188 -10.78 3.37 -8.40
C CYS A 188 -11.40 3.03 -7.04
N ASP A 189 -10.85 3.56 -5.96
CA ASP A 189 -11.50 3.48 -4.64
C ASP A 189 -12.66 4.47 -4.55
N GLY A 190 -13.76 4.05 -3.93
CA GLY A 190 -14.97 4.87 -3.80
C GLY A 190 -14.78 6.17 -3.03
N MET A 191 -13.82 6.25 -2.10
CA MET A 191 -13.49 7.49 -1.39
C MET A 191 -12.51 8.37 -2.17
N GLY A 192 -11.47 7.78 -2.77
CA GLY A 192 -10.50 8.55 -3.55
C GLY A 192 -11.09 9.06 -4.87
N GLY A 193 -12.03 8.32 -5.47
CA GLY A 193 -12.79 8.69 -6.66
C GLY A 193 -14.10 9.44 -6.38
N ARG A 194 -14.42 9.80 -5.12
CA ARG A 194 -15.73 10.39 -4.74
C ARG A 194 -16.07 11.71 -5.44
N PHE A 195 -15.06 12.44 -5.90
CA PHE A 195 -15.23 13.71 -6.60
C PHE A 195 -15.25 13.56 -8.12
N MET A 196 -15.07 12.34 -8.65
CA MET A 196 -15.13 12.11 -10.08
C MET A 196 -16.58 12.24 -10.59
N PRO A 197 -16.85 13.06 -11.61
CA PRO A 197 -18.20 13.22 -12.14
C PRO A 197 -18.72 11.91 -12.74
N LYS A 198 -19.89 11.45 -12.29
CA LYS A 198 -20.53 10.23 -12.82
C LYS A 198 -20.67 10.24 -14.35
N LYS A 199 -21.01 11.40 -14.92
CA LYS A 199 -21.15 11.59 -16.38
C LYS A 199 -19.86 11.28 -17.14
N LEU A 200 -18.69 11.50 -16.53
CA LEU A 200 -17.41 11.21 -17.17
C LEU A 200 -17.16 9.70 -17.22
N TRP A 201 -17.45 8.98 -16.13
CA TRP A 201 -17.44 7.51 -16.15
C TRP A 201 -18.39 6.94 -17.19
N GLU A 202 -19.65 7.41 -17.21
CA GLU A 202 -20.64 6.98 -18.21
C GLU A 202 -20.18 7.26 -19.65
N LYS A 203 -19.43 8.35 -19.89
CA LYS A 203 -18.85 8.67 -21.20
C LYS A 203 -17.74 7.68 -21.58
N MET A 204 -16.86 7.32 -20.65
CA MET A 204 -15.78 6.37 -20.87
C MET A 204 -16.31 4.94 -21.09
N GLU A 205 -17.32 4.54 -20.31
CA GLU A 205 -18.02 3.26 -20.49
C GLU A 205 -18.68 3.13 -21.85
N LYS A 206 -19.37 4.18 -22.31
CA LYS A 206 -19.95 4.23 -23.67
C LYS A 206 -18.90 4.14 -24.78
N ALA A 207 -17.67 4.55 -24.50
CA ALA A 207 -16.56 4.44 -25.44
C ALA A 207 -15.89 3.05 -25.42
N GLY A 208 -16.28 2.16 -24.49
CA GLY A 208 -15.78 0.79 -24.38
C GLY A 208 -14.79 0.56 -23.23
N ILE A 209 -14.48 1.57 -22.41
CA ILE A 209 -13.64 1.42 -21.22
C ILE A 209 -14.46 0.79 -20.09
N LYS A 210 -14.00 -0.32 -19.50
CA LYS A 210 -14.68 -0.91 -18.34
C LYS A 210 -14.28 -0.15 -17.07
N VAL A 211 -15.25 0.23 -16.24
CA VAL A 211 -15.00 0.96 -14.99
C VAL A 211 -15.49 0.15 -13.79
N GLY A 212 -14.66 0.05 -12.75
CA GLY A 212 -14.97 -0.57 -11.47
C GLY A 212 -14.75 0.41 -10.33
N VAL A 213 -15.57 0.34 -9.28
CA VAL A 213 -15.40 1.14 -8.06
C VAL A 213 -15.28 0.21 -6.86
N PHE A 214 -14.13 0.24 -6.19
CA PHE A 214 -13.88 -0.53 -4.97
C PHE A 214 -14.55 0.16 -3.78
N PHE A 215 -15.37 -0.57 -3.00
CA PHE A 215 -16.15 -0.01 -1.88
C PHE A 215 -16.89 1.31 -2.19
N PRO A 216 -17.88 1.28 -3.11
CA PRO A 216 -18.66 2.47 -3.44
C PRO A 216 -19.43 3.00 -2.21
N PRO A 217 -19.67 4.32 -2.13
CA PRO A 217 -20.45 4.90 -1.04
C PRO A 217 -21.89 4.37 -1.06
N PHE A 218 -22.38 3.91 0.10
CA PHE A 218 -23.70 3.29 0.24
C PHE A 218 -24.86 4.27 -0.01
N LEU A 219 -24.63 5.58 0.24
CA LEU A 219 -25.63 6.64 0.10
C LEU A 219 -25.04 7.91 -0.57
N GLY A 220 -24.27 7.75 -1.66
CA GLY A 220 -23.70 8.84 -2.48
C GLY A 220 -22.62 9.71 -1.79
N TRP A 221 -22.71 9.92 -0.48
CA TRP A 221 -21.78 10.66 0.38
C TRP A 221 -21.54 9.98 1.73
N LEU A 222 -22.50 9.20 2.25
CA LEU A 222 -22.36 8.48 3.51
C LEU A 222 -21.76 7.09 3.26
N ASN A 223 -20.55 6.85 3.80
CA ASN A 223 -19.88 5.55 3.75
C ASN A 223 -19.72 5.01 5.17
N LEU A 224 -20.54 4.02 5.55
CA LEU A 224 -20.44 3.36 6.88
C LEU A 224 -19.19 2.49 7.02
N ARG A 225 -18.43 2.28 5.93
CA ARG A 225 -17.14 1.58 5.93
C ARG A 225 -16.02 2.57 5.64
N VAL A 226 -15.90 3.66 6.39
CA VAL A 226 -14.79 4.63 6.18
C VAL A 226 -13.43 3.93 6.29
N ASN A 227 -13.36 2.95 7.19
CA ASN A 227 -12.25 2.03 7.33
C ASN A 227 -12.23 1.02 6.19
N TYR A 228 -11.03 0.59 5.81
CA TYR A 228 -10.75 -0.25 4.64
C TYR A 228 -10.86 0.49 3.30
N ARG A 229 -9.69 0.83 2.74
CA ARG A 229 -9.58 1.54 1.47
C ARG A 229 -8.59 0.85 0.56
N ASN A 230 -8.91 0.81 -0.73
CA ASN A 230 -7.97 0.30 -1.71
C ASN A 230 -6.95 1.37 -2.01
N HIS A 231 -5.77 1.24 -1.40
CA HIS A 231 -4.70 2.22 -1.52
C HIS A 231 -3.65 1.81 -2.56
N ARG A 232 -3.89 0.71 -3.29
CA ARG A 232 -2.99 0.21 -4.32
C ARG A 232 -3.03 1.11 -5.55
N LYS A 233 -1.88 1.24 -6.20
CA LYS A 233 -1.63 2.04 -7.39
C LYS A 233 -0.90 1.14 -8.36
N ILE A 234 -1.65 0.46 -9.21
CA ILE A 234 -1.16 -0.57 -10.10
C ILE A 234 -1.58 -0.21 -11.52
N VAL A 235 -0.64 -0.21 -12.45
CA VAL A 235 -0.99 -0.26 -13.88
C VAL A 235 -0.30 -1.46 -14.50
N VAL A 236 -1.03 -2.28 -15.24
CA VAL A 236 -0.46 -3.38 -16.02
C VAL A 236 -0.83 -3.20 -17.48
N ILE A 237 0.17 -3.29 -18.35
CA ILE A 237 0.05 -3.18 -19.80
C ILE A 237 0.54 -4.49 -20.41
N ASP A 238 -0.33 -5.14 -21.18
CA ASP A 238 -0.08 -6.38 -21.93
C ASP A 238 0.48 -7.57 -21.12
N GLY A 239 0.46 -7.48 -19.80
CA GLY A 239 0.92 -8.53 -18.88
C GLY A 239 2.42 -8.57 -18.63
N HIS A 240 3.22 -7.72 -19.29
CA HIS A 240 4.68 -7.70 -19.12
C HIS A 240 5.21 -6.41 -18.49
N THR A 241 4.47 -5.30 -18.56
CA THR A 241 4.88 -4.00 -18.01
C THR A 241 3.94 -3.61 -16.87
N GLY A 242 4.50 -3.44 -15.69
CA GLY A 242 3.81 -3.05 -14.47
C GLY A 242 4.30 -1.71 -13.93
N PHE A 243 3.40 -0.93 -13.34
CA PHE A 243 3.74 0.27 -12.56
C PHE A 243 3.19 0.12 -11.14
N VAL A 244 4.03 0.44 -10.14
CA VAL A 244 3.64 0.42 -8.72
C VAL A 244 4.41 1.46 -7.92
N GLY A 245 3.75 2.15 -6.98
CA GLY A 245 4.39 3.17 -6.14
C GLY A 245 3.42 4.22 -5.58
N GLY A 246 3.94 5.35 -5.10
CA GLY A 246 3.14 6.27 -4.28
C GLY A 246 2.25 7.28 -5.01
N PHE A 247 2.60 7.68 -6.25
CA PHE A 247 1.84 8.68 -7.02
C PHE A 247 0.40 8.24 -7.33
N ASN A 248 -0.59 9.11 -7.12
CA ASN A 248 -1.95 8.96 -7.67
C ASN A 248 -2.16 9.82 -8.92
N ILE A 249 -3.35 9.76 -9.52
CA ILE A 249 -3.73 10.64 -10.63
C ILE A 249 -4.36 11.92 -10.07
N GLY A 250 -3.59 13.01 -10.11
CA GLY A 250 -4.04 14.37 -9.89
C GLY A 250 -2.92 15.39 -10.09
N ARG A 251 -3.26 16.68 -10.21
CA ARG A 251 -2.31 17.77 -10.47
C ARG A 251 -1.23 17.94 -9.40
N GLU A 252 -1.52 17.58 -8.14
CA GLU A 252 -0.51 17.63 -7.07
C GLU A 252 0.66 16.67 -7.34
N TYR A 253 0.37 15.51 -7.94
CA TYR A 253 1.35 14.45 -8.24
C TYR A 253 2.27 14.77 -9.41
N ILE A 254 2.02 15.88 -10.11
CA ILE A 254 2.91 16.46 -11.14
C ILE A 254 3.39 17.85 -10.72
N SER A 255 3.44 18.09 -9.40
CA SER A 255 4.00 19.31 -8.79
C SER A 255 3.27 20.60 -9.19
N LYS A 256 1.97 20.51 -9.56
CA LYS A 256 1.15 21.66 -9.97
C LYS A 256 0.18 22.16 -8.89
N ASP A 257 0.24 21.63 -7.68
CA ASP A 257 -0.53 22.16 -6.54
C ASP A 257 0.36 23.10 -5.69
N PRO A 258 0.08 24.43 -5.66
CA PRO A 258 0.89 25.39 -4.92
C PRO A 258 0.87 25.15 -3.40
N LYS A 259 -0.13 24.44 -2.86
CA LYS A 259 -0.18 24.09 -1.43
C LYS A 259 0.99 23.18 -1.05
N PHE A 260 1.30 22.22 -1.91
CA PHE A 260 2.32 21.20 -1.63
C PHE A 260 3.67 21.59 -2.22
N GLY A 261 3.69 22.23 -3.39
CA GLY A 261 4.90 22.54 -4.13
C GLY A 261 5.35 21.32 -4.93
N TYR A 262 6.66 21.06 -4.97
CA TYR A 262 7.21 19.86 -5.58
C TYR A 262 6.76 18.61 -4.81
N TRP A 263 6.21 17.64 -5.54
CA TRP A 263 5.70 16.40 -4.97
C TRP A 263 6.74 15.30 -5.15
N ARG A 264 7.52 15.06 -4.10
CA ARG A 264 8.58 14.05 -4.10
C ARG A 264 8.00 12.71 -3.66
N ASP A 265 7.89 11.78 -4.59
CA ASP A 265 7.39 10.43 -4.35
C ASP A 265 8.19 9.43 -5.21
N THR A 266 8.04 8.14 -4.98
CA THR A 266 8.78 7.10 -5.72
C THR A 266 7.81 6.13 -6.39
N HIS A 267 8.06 5.84 -7.66
CA HIS A 267 7.33 4.84 -8.45
C HIS A 267 8.30 3.95 -9.19
N LEU A 268 7.91 2.69 -9.36
CA LEU A 268 8.65 1.71 -10.12
C LEU A 268 7.86 1.39 -11.38
N ARG A 269 8.55 1.35 -12.51
CA ARG A 269 8.14 0.57 -13.68
C ARG A 269 8.92 -0.73 -13.65
N ILE A 270 8.22 -1.83 -13.85
CA ILE A 270 8.77 -3.17 -13.82
C ILE A 270 8.41 -3.84 -15.13
N ASP A 271 9.42 -4.25 -15.90
CA ASP A 271 9.24 -5.07 -17.10
C ASP A 271 9.72 -6.49 -16.79
N GLY A 272 8.80 -7.46 -16.82
CA GLY A 272 9.13 -8.86 -16.51
C GLY A 272 8.04 -9.60 -15.74
N GLU A 273 8.44 -10.71 -15.13
CA GLU A 273 7.57 -11.66 -14.41
C GLU A 273 6.78 -11.01 -13.26
N ALA A 274 7.38 -10.05 -12.55
CA ALA A 274 6.72 -9.34 -11.46
C ALA A 274 5.49 -8.52 -11.92
N ALA A 275 5.41 -8.14 -13.20
CA ALA A 275 4.21 -7.53 -13.76
C ALA A 275 3.00 -8.48 -13.73
N ILE A 276 3.22 -9.79 -13.82
CA ILE A 276 2.17 -10.80 -13.68
C ILE A 276 1.65 -10.85 -12.23
N SER A 277 2.53 -10.73 -11.24
CA SER A 277 2.13 -10.64 -9.83
C SER A 277 1.23 -9.41 -9.57
N LEU A 278 1.57 -8.27 -10.17
CA LEU A 278 0.72 -7.08 -10.15
C LEU A 278 -0.62 -7.31 -10.87
N GLN A 279 -0.61 -8.01 -12.00
CA GLN A 279 -1.82 -8.37 -12.76
C GLN A 279 -2.75 -9.31 -12.00
N ILE A 280 -2.20 -10.29 -11.29
CA ILE A 280 -2.94 -11.16 -10.37
C ILE A 280 -3.62 -10.32 -9.30
N ARG A 281 -2.89 -9.37 -8.68
CA ARG A 281 -3.45 -8.50 -7.66
C ARG A 281 -4.57 -7.61 -8.21
N PHE A 282 -4.37 -7.03 -9.39
CA PHE A 282 -5.40 -6.26 -10.08
C PHE A 282 -6.65 -7.12 -10.35
N ALA A 283 -6.48 -8.33 -10.90
CA ALA A 283 -7.58 -9.23 -11.23
C ALA A 283 -8.40 -9.63 -9.99
N LEU A 284 -7.76 -9.82 -8.84
CA LEU A 284 -8.43 -10.06 -7.57
C LEU A 284 -9.30 -8.87 -7.15
N ASP A 285 -8.74 -7.66 -7.19
CA ASP A 285 -9.45 -6.42 -6.83
C ASP A 285 -10.59 -6.11 -7.79
N TRP A 286 -10.38 -6.36 -9.09
CA TRP A 286 -11.38 -6.22 -10.13
C TRP A 286 -12.55 -7.18 -9.94
N ASN A 287 -12.27 -8.46 -9.72
CA ASN A 287 -13.29 -9.47 -9.47
C ASN A 287 -14.10 -9.15 -8.21
N TYR A 288 -13.45 -8.64 -7.16
CA TYR A 288 -14.16 -8.19 -5.96
C TYR A 288 -15.09 -7.00 -6.24
N ALA A 289 -14.60 -6.00 -6.98
CA ALA A 289 -15.35 -4.77 -7.23
C ALA A 289 -16.49 -4.95 -8.24
N THR A 290 -16.32 -5.83 -9.24
CA THR A 290 -17.23 -5.92 -10.40
C THR A 290 -17.93 -7.28 -10.55
N GLY A 291 -17.42 -8.34 -9.91
CA GLY A 291 -17.85 -9.71 -10.12
C GLY A 291 -17.33 -10.37 -11.41
N GLU A 292 -16.56 -9.66 -12.25
CA GLU A 292 -15.93 -10.22 -13.44
C GLU A 292 -14.65 -10.99 -13.06
N ASN A 293 -14.68 -12.32 -13.21
CA ASN A 293 -13.53 -13.17 -12.92
C ASN A 293 -12.56 -13.25 -14.12
N LEU A 294 -11.52 -12.41 -14.10
CA LEU A 294 -10.49 -12.38 -15.15
C LEU A 294 -9.62 -13.64 -15.20
N PHE A 295 -9.56 -14.43 -14.13
CA PHE A 295 -8.78 -15.68 -14.11
C PHE A 295 -9.31 -16.72 -15.10
N LYS A 296 -10.56 -16.58 -15.59
CA LYS A 296 -11.09 -17.46 -16.64
C LYS A 296 -10.35 -17.33 -17.97
N GLU A 297 -9.61 -16.25 -18.17
CA GLU A 297 -8.94 -15.94 -19.42
C GLU A 297 -7.42 -15.96 -19.24
N ALA A 298 -6.78 -17.05 -19.67
CA ALA A 298 -5.34 -17.24 -19.57
C ALA A 298 -4.52 -16.10 -20.23
N ARG A 299 -5.09 -15.45 -21.25
CA ARG A 299 -4.44 -14.36 -22.00
C ARG A 299 -4.03 -13.16 -21.15
N TYR A 300 -4.55 -12.95 -19.94
CA TYR A 300 -4.11 -11.85 -19.10
C TYR A 300 -2.85 -12.17 -18.29
N PHE A 301 -2.44 -13.43 -18.22
CA PHE A 301 -1.36 -13.91 -17.35
C PHE A 301 -0.19 -14.47 -18.18
N GLY A 302 0.00 -13.93 -19.39
CA GLY A 302 1.10 -14.27 -20.31
C GLY A 302 1.10 -15.71 -20.82
N ASP A 303 2.20 -16.08 -21.48
CA ASP A 303 2.53 -17.47 -21.85
C ASP A 303 2.90 -18.31 -20.62
N GLU A 304 2.98 -17.68 -19.44
CA GLU A 304 3.10 -18.37 -18.15
C GLU A 304 1.89 -19.27 -17.85
N ALA A 305 0.70 -18.94 -18.36
CA ALA A 305 -0.42 -19.87 -18.30
C ALA A 305 -0.15 -21.14 -19.12
N GLU A 306 0.58 -21.04 -20.24
CA GLU A 306 1.04 -22.17 -21.04
C GLU A 306 2.22 -22.89 -20.37
N TYR A 307 3.12 -22.18 -19.69
CA TYR A 307 4.15 -22.74 -18.80
C TYR A 307 3.54 -23.55 -17.63
N ILE A 308 2.56 -22.99 -16.92
CA ILE A 308 1.77 -23.67 -15.88
C ILE A 308 1.05 -24.87 -16.48
N THR A 309 0.49 -24.75 -17.69
CA THR A 309 -0.19 -25.84 -18.40
C THR A 309 0.77 -26.96 -18.83
N ARG A 310 1.97 -26.64 -19.33
CA ARG A 310 3.04 -27.61 -19.67
C ARG A 310 3.53 -28.35 -18.42
N ARG A 311 3.65 -27.64 -17.29
CA ARG A 311 3.98 -28.24 -15.98
C ARG A 311 2.88 -29.19 -15.50
N LEU A 312 1.60 -28.83 -15.64
CA LEU A 312 0.47 -29.72 -15.31
C LEU A 312 0.45 -31.01 -16.17
N ARG A 313 1.10 -31.00 -17.33
CA ARG A 313 1.28 -32.17 -18.22
C ARG A 313 2.55 -32.98 -17.94
N GLY A 314 3.37 -32.56 -16.97
CA GLY A 314 4.65 -33.21 -16.66
C GLY A 314 5.78 -32.89 -17.65
N GLU A 315 5.61 -31.88 -18.51
CA GLU A 315 6.56 -31.46 -19.55
C GLU A 315 7.44 -30.29 -19.07
N TRP A 316 7.89 -30.34 -17.81
CA TRP A 316 8.67 -29.26 -17.21
C TRP A 316 10.17 -29.55 -17.21
N THR A 317 10.93 -28.55 -17.63
CA THR A 317 12.35 -28.38 -17.29
C THR A 317 12.48 -27.03 -16.58
N PRO A 318 13.22 -26.93 -15.45
CA PRO A 318 13.47 -25.65 -14.83
C PRO A 318 14.18 -24.75 -15.83
N VAL A 319 13.51 -23.70 -16.28
CA VAL A 319 14.15 -22.60 -17.00
C VAL A 319 14.76 -21.73 -15.90
N TRP A 320 15.95 -22.13 -15.45
CA TRP A 320 16.80 -21.21 -14.73
C TRP A 320 17.15 -20.05 -15.67
N PRO A 321 17.23 -18.81 -15.19
CA PRO A 321 17.78 -17.74 -16.02
C PRO A 321 19.13 -18.21 -16.55
N ASP A 322 19.35 -17.95 -17.84
CA ASP A 322 20.62 -18.19 -18.49
C ASP A 322 21.74 -17.67 -17.57
N PRO A 323 22.69 -18.52 -17.10
CA PRO A 323 23.76 -18.11 -16.20
C PRO A 323 24.51 -16.87 -16.70
N GLU A 324 24.55 -16.65 -18.01
CA GLU A 324 25.18 -15.47 -18.62
C GLU A 324 24.36 -14.18 -18.49
N ARG A 325 23.06 -14.25 -18.14
CA ARG A 325 22.14 -13.12 -17.97
C ARG A 325 21.74 -12.84 -16.52
N VAL A 326 22.17 -13.66 -15.57
CA VAL A 326 21.81 -13.52 -14.15
C VAL A 326 22.22 -12.15 -13.59
N ASN A 327 23.32 -11.57 -14.07
CA ASN A 327 23.79 -10.25 -13.65
C ASN A 327 23.03 -9.06 -14.28
N GLU A 328 22.04 -9.29 -15.14
CA GLU A 328 21.25 -8.23 -15.79
C GLU A 328 19.79 -8.19 -15.30
N LEU A 329 19.42 -9.07 -14.37
CA LEU A 329 18.03 -9.35 -14.03
C LEU A 329 17.78 -9.24 -12.52
N VAL A 330 16.71 -8.53 -12.18
CA VAL A 330 16.40 -8.11 -10.81
C VAL A 330 15.49 -9.13 -10.13
N SER A 331 15.91 -9.61 -8.95
CA SER A 331 15.10 -10.47 -8.11
C SER A 331 14.13 -9.67 -7.24
N MET A 332 12.84 -10.02 -7.23
CA MET A 332 11.86 -9.33 -6.38
C MET A 332 10.62 -10.18 -6.05
N GLN A 333 9.93 -9.77 -4.98
CA GLN A 333 8.61 -10.26 -4.59
C GLN A 333 7.61 -9.10 -4.52
N ILE A 334 6.45 -9.25 -5.18
CA ILE A 334 5.33 -8.32 -5.03
C ILE A 334 4.47 -8.76 -3.86
N ILE A 335 4.62 -8.08 -2.73
CA ILE A 335 3.90 -8.36 -1.49
C ILE A 335 2.65 -7.50 -1.38
N THR A 336 1.54 -8.10 -0.93
CA THR A 336 0.27 -7.39 -0.75
C THR A 336 -0.22 -7.58 0.67
N SER A 337 -0.87 -6.56 1.22
CA SER A 337 -1.51 -6.63 2.53
C SER A 337 -2.90 -6.02 2.47
N GLY A 338 -3.74 -6.40 3.43
CA GLY A 338 -5.09 -5.89 3.54
C GLY A 338 -5.85 -6.52 4.71
N PRO A 339 -7.02 -5.97 5.05
CA PRO A 339 -7.89 -6.48 6.12
C PRO A 339 -8.50 -7.87 5.80
N ASP A 340 -8.25 -8.39 4.60
CA ASP A 340 -8.61 -9.72 4.14
C ASP A 340 -7.59 -10.81 4.54
N THR A 341 -6.40 -10.43 5.03
CA THR A 341 -5.36 -11.37 5.44
C THR A 341 -5.34 -11.55 6.96
N ASN A 342 -4.80 -12.69 7.42
CA ASN A 342 -4.62 -12.93 8.86
C ASN A 342 -3.38 -12.22 9.41
N GLU A 343 -2.35 -12.09 8.57
CA GLU A 343 -1.06 -11.50 8.91
C GLU A 343 -0.85 -10.20 8.12
N PRO A 344 -0.28 -9.15 8.73
CA PRO A 344 0.09 -7.92 8.03
C PRO A 344 1.44 -8.12 7.29
N HIS A 345 1.40 -8.71 6.10
CA HIS A 345 2.58 -9.18 5.37
C HIS A 345 3.65 -8.08 5.14
N ILE A 346 3.26 -6.88 4.69
CA ILE A 346 4.19 -5.77 4.44
C ILE A 346 4.86 -5.31 5.73
N ARG A 347 4.09 -5.21 6.83
CA ARG A 347 4.63 -4.88 8.16
C ARG A 347 5.67 -5.90 8.61
N ASN A 348 5.35 -7.20 8.51
CA ASN A 348 6.26 -8.27 8.92
C ASN A 348 7.50 -8.34 8.02
N ASN A 349 7.36 -8.07 6.72
CA ASN A 349 8.49 -7.93 5.80
C ASN A 349 9.43 -6.79 6.25
N TYR A 350 8.89 -5.61 6.61
CA TYR A 350 9.72 -4.52 7.16
C TYR A 350 10.42 -4.94 8.47
N LEU A 351 9.71 -5.61 9.36
CA LEU A 351 10.25 -6.05 10.65
C LEU A 351 11.45 -7.00 10.47
N GLU A 352 11.33 -8.00 9.60
CA GLU A 352 12.42 -8.94 9.30
C GLU A 352 13.61 -8.23 8.63
N LEU A 353 13.35 -7.27 7.73
CA LEU A 353 14.39 -6.46 7.10
C LEU A 353 15.17 -5.64 8.14
N PHE A 354 14.48 -5.01 9.09
CA PHE A 354 15.14 -4.25 10.15
C PHE A 354 15.96 -5.13 11.10
N HIS A 355 15.52 -6.37 11.35
CA HIS A 355 16.29 -7.34 12.13
C HIS A 355 17.52 -7.88 11.40
N LYS A 356 17.52 -7.90 10.07
CA LYS A 356 18.66 -8.32 9.24
C LYS A 356 19.69 -7.22 8.99
N ALA A 357 19.33 -5.95 9.22
CA ALA A 357 20.21 -4.81 8.97
C ALA A 357 21.50 -4.87 9.80
N LYS A 358 22.64 -4.61 9.15
CA LYS A 358 23.98 -4.64 9.75
C LYS A 358 24.68 -3.28 9.72
N HIS A 359 24.37 -2.45 8.73
CA HIS A 359 25.07 -1.20 8.46
C HIS A 359 24.13 0.00 8.55
N HIS A 360 23.02 0.00 7.81
CA HIS A 360 22.09 1.13 7.78
C HIS A 360 20.67 0.76 7.37
N ILE A 361 19.72 1.57 7.82
CA ILE A 361 18.31 1.53 7.44
C ILE A 361 17.88 2.93 7.05
N TYR A 362 17.51 3.14 5.79
CA TYR A 362 16.99 4.41 5.30
C TYR A 362 15.49 4.29 5.03
N ILE A 363 14.72 5.27 5.52
CA ILE A 363 13.26 5.25 5.47
C ILE A 363 12.75 6.58 4.92
N GLN A 364 11.91 6.53 3.89
CA GLN A 364 11.08 7.66 3.47
C GLN A 364 9.61 7.29 3.65
N THR A 365 8.86 8.12 4.36
CA THR A 365 7.42 7.94 4.53
C THR A 365 6.74 9.30 4.78
N PRO A 366 5.55 9.58 4.21
CA PRO A 366 4.81 10.77 4.61
C PRO A 366 4.34 10.67 6.07
N TYR A 367 4.07 9.45 6.54
CA TYR A 367 3.47 9.16 7.83
C TYR A 367 4.31 8.12 8.56
N PHE A 368 4.83 8.49 9.73
CA PHE A 368 5.61 7.59 10.59
C PHE A 368 4.85 7.40 11.90
N ILE A 369 3.89 6.48 11.90
CA ILE A 369 3.07 6.10 13.06
C ILE A 369 3.17 4.58 13.21
N PRO A 370 4.39 4.04 13.42
CA PRO A 370 4.59 2.60 13.47
C PRO A 370 3.88 1.96 14.66
N ASP A 371 3.66 0.64 14.57
CA ASP A 371 3.29 -0.14 15.75
C ASP A 371 4.49 -0.35 16.69
N ASP A 372 4.23 -0.92 17.86
CA ASP A 372 5.27 -1.10 18.88
C ASP A 372 6.40 -2.03 18.41
N ALA A 373 6.10 -3.01 17.55
CA ALA A 373 7.09 -3.95 17.03
C ALA A 373 8.09 -3.26 16.08
N ILE A 374 7.59 -2.53 15.09
CA ILE A 374 8.42 -1.77 14.15
C ILE A 374 9.24 -0.70 14.89
N LEU A 375 8.61 0.05 15.80
CA LEU A 375 9.32 1.07 16.57
C LEU A 375 10.43 0.46 17.42
N SER A 376 10.17 -0.69 18.07
CA SER A 376 11.18 -1.38 18.89
C SER A 376 12.33 -1.92 18.05
N ALA A 377 12.05 -2.49 16.87
CA ALA A 377 13.08 -2.99 15.97
C ALA A 377 14.03 -1.87 15.52
N LEU A 378 13.49 -0.71 15.13
CA LEU A 378 14.31 0.46 14.74
C LEU A 378 15.16 0.99 15.90
N LYS A 379 14.61 1.05 17.11
CA LYS A 379 15.36 1.43 18.32
C LYS A 379 16.49 0.46 18.63
N ILE A 380 16.23 -0.85 18.53
CA ILE A 380 17.24 -1.89 18.76
C ILE A 380 18.35 -1.77 17.71
N ALA A 381 18.00 -1.57 16.43
CA ALA A 381 18.96 -1.40 15.34
C ALA A 381 19.85 -0.17 15.60
N ALA A 382 19.26 0.98 15.91
CA ALA A 382 19.99 2.21 16.21
C ALA A 382 20.94 2.04 17.41
N LEU A 383 20.46 1.45 18.52
CA LEU A 383 21.30 1.18 19.69
C LEU A 383 22.40 0.14 19.43
N SER A 384 22.21 -0.73 18.43
CA SER A 384 23.21 -1.73 18.02
C SER A 384 24.26 -1.16 17.06
N GLY A 385 24.21 0.14 16.75
CA GLY A 385 25.19 0.82 15.88
C GLY A 385 24.79 0.87 14.40
N VAL A 386 23.59 0.42 14.02
CA VAL A 386 23.06 0.57 12.66
C VAL A 386 22.67 2.03 12.43
N ASP A 387 23.08 2.62 11.30
CA ASP A 387 22.72 3.99 10.92
C ASP A 387 21.25 4.05 10.45
N VAL A 388 20.36 4.42 11.36
CA VAL A 388 18.93 4.55 11.08
C VAL A 388 18.61 6.00 10.70
N ARG A 389 18.13 6.21 9.46
CA ARG A 389 17.73 7.52 8.95
C ARG A 389 16.28 7.55 8.53
N LEU A 390 15.52 8.48 9.07
CA LEU A 390 14.11 8.69 8.75
C LEU A 390 13.91 10.05 8.08
N MET A 391 13.27 10.06 6.92
CA MET A 391 12.88 11.26 6.20
C MET A 391 11.36 11.41 6.16
N ILE A 392 10.86 12.57 6.60
CA ILE A 392 9.42 12.88 6.71
C ILE A 392 9.13 14.29 6.13
N PRO A 393 7.88 14.58 5.73
CA PRO A 393 7.53 15.86 5.11
C PRO A 393 7.66 17.06 6.08
N CYS A 394 7.79 18.28 5.54
CA CYS A 394 7.81 19.52 6.33
C CYS A 394 6.45 20.08 6.74
N LYS A 395 5.35 19.56 6.20
CA LYS A 395 4.01 20.16 6.37
C LYS A 395 2.90 19.11 6.49
N PRO A 396 1.80 19.43 7.19
CA PRO A 396 0.65 18.55 7.27
C PRO A 396 -0.19 18.57 5.99
N ASP A 397 -0.66 17.40 5.58
CA ASP A 397 -1.77 17.21 4.65
C ASP A 397 -3.07 16.78 5.36
N HIS A 398 -2.93 16.14 6.53
CA HIS A 398 -4.01 15.78 7.45
C HIS A 398 -3.84 16.42 8.86
N PRO A 399 -4.94 16.74 9.57
CA PRO A 399 -4.88 17.52 10.82
C PRO A 399 -4.08 16.91 11.98
N PHE A 400 -4.04 15.58 12.10
CA PHE A 400 -3.42 14.87 13.23
C PHE A 400 -2.18 14.04 12.83
N VAL A 401 -2.14 13.53 11.61
CA VAL A 401 -1.14 12.56 11.14
C VAL A 401 0.28 13.13 11.21
N TYR A 402 0.46 14.40 10.81
CA TYR A 402 1.75 15.07 10.85
C TYR A 402 2.32 15.20 12.27
N TRP A 403 1.47 15.56 13.24
CA TRP A 403 1.91 15.72 14.62
C TRP A 403 2.19 14.38 15.30
N ALA A 404 1.42 13.34 14.98
CA ALA A 404 1.73 11.98 15.41
C ALA A 404 3.08 11.53 14.83
N THR A 405 3.30 11.76 13.54
CA THR A 405 4.58 11.49 12.84
C THR A 405 5.76 12.16 13.54
N CYS A 406 5.67 13.46 13.83
CA CYS A 406 6.72 14.19 14.56
C CYS A 406 6.97 13.60 15.96
N SER A 407 5.91 13.15 16.64
CA SER A 407 6.00 12.56 17.97
C SER A 407 6.80 11.25 17.99
N TYR A 408 6.52 10.32 17.06
CA TYR A 408 7.23 9.05 16.95
C TYR A 408 8.64 9.23 16.40
N ALA A 409 8.82 10.12 15.41
CA ALA A 409 10.14 10.43 14.87
C ALA A 409 11.07 11.00 15.97
N GLY A 410 10.56 11.92 16.80
CA GLY A 410 11.34 12.48 17.90
C GLY A 410 11.69 11.48 19.00
N GLU A 411 10.93 10.38 19.13
CA GLU A 411 11.29 9.28 20.03
C GLU A 411 12.53 8.52 19.54
N LEU A 412 12.73 8.38 18.23
CA LEU A 412 13.91 7.71 17.67
C LEU A 412 15.21 8.50 17.90
N LEU A 413 15.13 9.83 17.99
CA LEU A 413 16.30 10.70 18.26
C LEU A 413 16.99 10.34 19.58
N ASP A 414 16.23 9.92 20.59
CA ASP A 414 16.79 9.52 21.89
C ASP A 414 17.62 8.21 21.80
N TYR A 415 17.50 7.45 20.72
CA TYR A 415 18.17 6.18 20.48
C TYR A 415 19.30 6.25 19.43
N GLY A 416 19.62 7.45 18.93
CA GLY A 416 20.71 7.68 17.98
C GLY A 416 20.31 7.62 16.50
N ALA A 417 19.04 7.45 16.19
CA ALA A 417 18.55 7.59 14.81
C ALA A 417 18.58 9.07 14.39
N ARG A 418 18.72 9.30 13.08
CA ARG A 418 18.72 10.64 12.48
C ARG A 418 17.40 10.91 11.76
N VAL A 419 16.79 12.06 12.04
CA VAL A 419 15.49 12.44 11.45
C VAL A 419 15.68 13.69 10.58
N TYR A 420 15.16 13.62 9.36
CA TYR A 420 15.27 14.66 8.35
C TYR A 420 13.88 15.14 7.93
N ILE A 421 13.66 16.44 7.98
CA ILE A 421 12.45 17.09 7.47
C ILE A 421 12.71 17.56 6.03
N TYR A 422 11.99 17.04 5.06
CA TYR A 422 12.11 17.43 3.65
C TYR A 422 11.43 18.78 3.37
N GLU A 423 12.18 19.78 2.94
CA GLU A 423 11.71 21.17 2.80
C GLU A 423 11.48 21.62 1.35
N ASN A 424 11.96 20.87 0.36
CA ASN A 424 11.73 21.15 -1.07
C ASN A 424 10.35 20.70 -1.56
N GLY A 425 9.28 20.97 -0.80
CA GLY A 425 7.91 20.61 -1.16
C GLY A 425 7.26 19.60 -0.21
N PHE A 426 6.65 18.55 -0.74
CA PHE A 426 5.97 17.51 0.03
C PHE A 426 6.56 16.14 -0.28
N LEU A 427 7.09 15.47 0.76
CA LEU A 427 7.59 14.10 0.67
C LEU A 427 6.44 13.12 0.88
N HIS A 428 6.19 12.30 -0.13
CA HIS A 428 5.18 11.26 -0.12
C HIS A 428 5.73 9.90 -0.60
N SER A 429 7.06 9.72 -0.66
CA SER A 429 7.68 8.40 -0.89
C SER A 429 7.30 7.40 0.21
N LYS A 430 7.25 6.10 -0.10
CA LYS A 430 6.97 4.99 0.83
C LYS A 430 8.00 3.89 0.59
N GLY A 431 9.15 4.04 1.22
CA GLY A 431 10.32 3.25 0.90
C GLY A 431 11.15 2.93 2.13
N ILE A 432 11.73 1.74 2.11
CA ILE A 432 12.84 1.37 2.99
C ILE A 432 13.99 0.82 2.15
N MET A 433 15.22 1.10 2.57
CA MET A 433 16.45 0.50 2.03
C MET A 433 17.30 0.02 3.20
N VAL A 434 17.88 -1.17 3.05
CA VAL A 434 18.69 -1.82 4.08
C VAL A 434 20.03 -2.25 3.50
N ASP A 435 21.09 -1.76 4.12
CA ASP A 435 22.50 -2.11 3.86
C ASP A 435 22.97 -1.94 2.40
N GLY A 436 22.26 -1.21 1.55
CA GLY A 436 22.55 -1.13 0.12
C GLY A 436 22.18 -2.39 -0.67
N ARG A 437 21.46 -3.35 -0.05
CA ARG A 437 21.24 -4.70 -0.62
C ARG A 437 19.80 -4.99 -0.97
N VAL A 438 18.88 -4.52 -0.14
CA VAL A 438 17.45 -4.81 -0.30
C VAL A 438 16.65 -3.55 -0.07
N SER A 439 15.64 -3.35 -0.90
CA SER A 439 14.71 -2.24 -0.78
C SER A 439 13.27 -2.73 -0.84
N CYS A 440 12.35 -1.96 -0.24
CA CYS A 440 10.92 -2.24 -0.34
C CYS A 440 10.16 -0.95 -0.58
N TYR A 441 9.53 -0.85 -1.75
CA TYR A 441 8.83 0.34 -2.22
C TYR A 441 7.42 0.01 -2.72
N GLY A 442 6.48 0.90 -2.50
CA GLY A 442 5.11 0.70 -2.98
C GLY A 442 4.12 1.73 -2.47
N THR A 443 3.00 1.25 -1.96
CA THR A 443 1.88 2.10 -1.56
C THR A 443 1.72 2.25 -0.05
N ALA A 444 2.29 1.34 0.73
CA ALA A 444 2.12 1.27 2.18
C ALA A 444 2.94 2.34 2.91
N ASN A 445 2.27 3.25 3.62
CA ASN A 445 2.93 4.12 4.58
C ASN A 445 3.39 3.32 5.80
N MET A 446 4.27 3.91 6.61
CA MET A 446 4.70 3.32 7.89
C MET A 446 3.75 3.74 9.02
N ASP A 447 2.47 3.44 8.86
CA ASP A 447 1.41 3.70 9.84
C ASP A 447 0.53 2.46 10.10
N ILE A 448 -0.18 2.48 11.23
CA ILE A 448 -1.07 1.39 11.66
C ILE A 448 -2.13 1.12 10.60
N ARG A 449 -2.67 2.17 9.97
CA ARG A 449 -3.73 2.05 8.97
C ARG A 449 -3.28 1.32 7.70
N SER A 450 -2.10 1.59 7.15
CA SER A 450 -1.52 0.87 6.01
C SER A 450 -1.16 -0.56 6.39
N PHE A 451 -0.75 -0.83 7.63
CA PHE A 451 -0.43 -2.18 8.08
C PHE A 451 -1.66 -3.07 8.35
N GLU A 452 -2.77 -2.51 8.83
CA GLU A 452 -3.92 -3.32 9.28
C GLU A 452 -5.20 -3.12 8.46
N LEU A 453 -5.43 -1.93 7.92
CA LEU A 453 -6.75 -1.52 7.42
C LEU A 453 -6.79 -1.30 5.90
N ASN A 454 -5.76 -0.70 5.31
CA ASN A 454 -5.76 -0.44 3.88
C ASN A 454 -5.31 -1.67 3.08
N PHE A 455 -5.82 -1.79 1.87
CA PHE A 455 -5.24 -2.70 0.90
C PHE A 455 -4.04 -2.02 0.27
N GLU A 456 -2.87 -2.63 0.43
CA GLU A 456 -1.58 -2.09 0.01
C GLU A 456 -0.83 -3.10 -0.88
N VAL A 457 0.16 -2.60 -1.62
CA VAL A 457 1.07 -3.40 -2.45
C VAL A 457 2.46 -2.76 -2.45
N ASN A 458 3.49 -3.59 -2.25
CA ASN A 458 4.89 -3.20 -2.36
C ASN A 458 5.68 -4.21 -3.18
N ALA A 459 6.78 -3.77 -3.77
CA ALA A 459 7.82 -4.61 -4.32
C ALA A 459 8.98 -4.66 -3.31
N THR A 460 9.30 -5.85 -2.80
CA THR A 460 10.57 -6.11 -2.11
C THR A 460 11.59 -6.54 -3.15
N ILE A 461 12.64 -5.76 -3.33
CA ILE A 461 13.65 -5.90 -4.38
C ILE A 461 14.94 -6.35 -3.72
N TYR A 462 15.41 -7.52 -4.15
CA TYR A 462 16.68 -8.13 -3.74
C TYR A 462 17.68 -7.84 -4.85
N ASP A 463 18.20 -6.62 -4.88
CA ASP A 463 19.21 -6.19 -5.86
C ASP A 463 20.02 -5.00 -5.32
N GLU A 464 21.35 -5.06 -5.43
CA GLU A 464 22.28 -4.06 -4.89
C GLU A 464 22.35 -2.82 -5.77
N GLU A 465 22.25 -2.97 -7.10
CA GLU A 465 22.30 -1.84 -8.03
C GLU A 465 21.02 -1.00 -7.91
N VAL A 466 19.86 -1.64 -7.95
CA VAL A 466 18.57 -0.95 -7.77
C VAL A 466 18.45 -0.34 -6.38
N THR A 467 18.93 -1.03 -5.34
CA THR A 467 18.93 -0.46 -3.97
C THR A 467 19.90 0.71 -3.87
N GLY A 468 21.08 0.62 -4.50
CA GLY A 468 22.04 1.71 -4.61
C GLY A 468 21.44 2.96 -5.26
N GLU A 469 20.75 2.82 -6.39
CA GLU A 469 20.06 3.94 -7.06
C GLU A 469 19.00 4.61 -6.14
N LEU A 470 18.25 3.81 -5.37
CA LEU A 470 17.27 4.32 -4.41
C LEU A 470 17.94 5.05 -3.24
N GLU A 471 19.07 4.55 -2.77
CA GLU A 471 19.87 5.21 -1.73
C GLU A 471 20.52 6.49 -2.24
N GLU A 472 21.01 6.51 -3.47
CA GLU A 472 21.50 7.74 -4.12
C GLU A 472 20.39 8.78 -4.22
N ALA A 473 19.17 8.38 -4.60
CA ALA A 473 18.01 9.27 -4.61
C ALA A 473 17.69 9.82 -3.19
N PHE A 474 17.78 8.97 -2.16
CA PHE A 474 17.62 9.41 -0.77
C PHE A 474 18.70 10.41 -0.36
N MET A 475 19.95 10.13 -0.69
CA MET A 475 21.09 11.00 -0.37
C MET A 475 21.00 12.33 -1.14
N GLY A 476 20.50 12.30 -2.38
CA GLY A 476 20.21 13.48 -3.19
C GLY A 476 19.07 14.35 -2.63
N ASP A 477 18.17 13.78 -1.83
CA ASP A 477 17.13 14.52 -1.12
C ASP A 477 17.66 15.20 0.17
N LEU A 478 18.80 14.78 0.74
CA LEU A 478 19.35 15.32 2.00
C LEU A 478 19.73 16.82 1.95
N PRO A 479 20.34 17.36 0.87
CA PRO A 479 20.60 18.80 0.77
C PRO A 479 19.34 19.68 0.85
N HIS A 480 18.17 19.08 0.62
CA HIS A 480 16.86 19.72 0.70
C HIS A 480 16.14 19.45 2.03
N CYS A 481 16.84 18.86 3.00
CA CYS A 481 16.31 18.53 4.29
C CYS A 481 16.90 19.40 5.40
N ARG A 482 16.09 19.64 6.44
CA ARG A 482 16.56 20.07 7.74
C ARG A 482 16.64 18.88 8.67
N GLU A 483 17.83 18.59 9.18
CA GLU A 483 18.01 17.57 10.22
C GLU A 483 17.43 18.09 11.55
N ILE A 484 16.70 17.21 12.25
CA ILE A 484 16.18 17.48 13.59
C ILE A 484 17.14 16.89 14.60
N THR A 485 17.74 17.74 15.41
CA THR A 485 18.57 17.29 16.52
C THR A 485 17.72 16.98 17.75
N ARG A 486 18.32 16.25 18.69
CA ARG A 486 17.71 15.96 19.98
C ARG A 486 17.45 17.24 20.78
N GLU A 487 18.35 18.21 20.69
CA GLU A 487 18.21 19.54 21.28
C GLU A 487 17.00 20.27 20.68
N ASP A 488 16.91 20.34 19.34
CA ASP A 488 15.79 21.00 18.65
C ASP A 488 14.44 20.42 19.08
N TYR A 489 14.35 19.08 19.15
CA TYR A 489 13.13 18.43 19.57
C TYR A 489 12.79 18.76 21.03
N ARG A 490 13.77 18.82 21.94
CA ARG A 490 13.51 19.17 23.35
C ARG A 490 13.10 20.61 23.55
N GLU A 491 13.61 21.54 22.75
CA GLU A 491 13.32 22.97 22.86
C GLU A 491 11.94 23.37 22.32
N ARG A 492 11.21 22.44 21.67
CA ARG A 492 9.89 22.72 21.11
C ARG A 492 8.89 23.22 22.15
N GLY A 493 8.10 24.22 21.75
CA GLY A 493 7.14 24.91 22.61
C GLY A 493 6.00 24.03 23.13
N MET A 494 5.41 24.42 24.26
CA MET A 494 4.35 23.67 24.95
C MET A 494 3.15 23.33 24.04
N TRP A 495 2.75 24.26 23.17
CA TRP A 495 1.66 24.03 22.20
C TRP A 495 1.95 22.93 21.19
N MET A 496 3.21 22.79 20.76
CA MET A 496 3.61 21.72 19.84
C MET A 496 3.56 20.37 20.54
N ARG A 497 4.05 20.31 21.79
CA ARG A 497 3.97 19.12 22.65
C ARG A 497 2.52 18.68 22.85
N ILE A 498 1.59 19.60 23.10
CA ILE A 498 0.16 19.28 23.24
C ILE A 498 -0.38 18.64 21.95
N LYS A 499 -0.11 19.25 20.78
CA LYS A 499 -0.57 18.72 19.48
C LYS A 499 -0.03 17.31 19.22
N GLU A 500 1.24 17.08 19.46
CA GLU A 500 1.90 15.78 19.30
C GLU A 500 1.27 14.72 20.21
N GLN A 501 1.17 15.00 21.51
CA GLN A 501 0.63 14.05 22.48
C GLN A 501 -0.85 13.75 22.23
N SER A 502 -1.66 14.77 21.93
CA SER A 502 -3.06 14.57 21.54
C SER A 502 -3.20 13.75 20.27
N SER A 503 -2.33 13.95 19.28
CA SER A 503 -2.37 13.18 18.03
C SER A 503 -1.90 11.73 18.23
N ARG A 504 -0.93 11.49 19.13
CA ARG A 504 -0.48 10.15 19.49
C ARG A 504 -1.56 9.29 20.16
N LEU A 505 -2.48 9.91 20.89
CA LEU A 505 -3.66 9.19 21.43
C LEU A 505 -4.60 8.70 20.31
N LEU A 506 -4.55 9.32 19.14
CA LEU A 506 -5.34 8.94 17.98
C LEU A 506 -4.64 7.92 17.07
N SER A 507 -3.36 7.57 17.32
CA SER A 507 -2.58 6.66 16.46
C SER A 507 -3.30 5.39 16.01
N PRO A 508 -4.07 4.67 16.87
CA PRO A 508 -4.79 3.46 16.43
C PRO A 508 -5.86 3.71 15.34
N LEU A 509 -6.24 4.97 15.12
CA LEU A 509 -7.20 5.40 14.11
C LEU A 509 -6.54 6.02 12.87
N LEU A 510 -5.23 6.31 12.92
CA LEU A 510 -4.48 7.07 11.92
C LEU A 510 -3.79 6.15 10.91
#